data_AF-A0A350BLB7-F1
#
_entry.id   AF-A0A350BLB7-F1
#
_cell.length_a   1.000
_cell.length_b   1.000
_cell.length_c   1.000
_cell.angle_alpha   90.00
_cell.angle_beta   90.00
_cell.angle_gamma   90.00
#
_symmetry.space_group_name_H-M   'P 1'
#
loop_
_entity.id
_entity.type
_entity.pdbx_description
1 polymer ?
#
loop_
_entity_poly.entity_id
_entity_poly.type
_entity_poly.pdbx_seq_one_letter_code
_entity_poly.pdbx_strand_id
1 'polypeptide(L)'
;MLFLPVYVHFAGATEAVPVFTIAGLLGNLTRAVMGFHTIAWRKVVFFCFGALPGAILGAEIFVELPPAMLRKALSVFLILLIVGRKVMLKKPWPDWALVPGGFGSALLSGVFGFAGPFSAAIFFSLGLSPLSYIASEATTAVFTHVTKTIAYSSLSVLSNETIVRGVYFGLVMAAGAWGAKRWLLKIPAEKYSRAIEAVFVIVAVSLLL
;
A
#
# COMPACT_ATOMS: atom_id res chain seq x y z
N MET A 1 -4.17 -3.56 5.86
CA MET A 1 -4.00 -3.72 4.40
C MET A 1 -4.46 -5.09 3.89
N LEU A 2 -4.09 -6.22 4.51
CA LEU A 2 -4.59 -7.56 4.09
C LEU A 2 -6.12 -7.72 4.15
N PHE A 3 -6.83 -6.86 4.89
CA PHE A 3 -8.29 -6.84 4.94
C PHE A 3 -8.97 -6.09 3.79
N LEU A 4 -8.23 -5.28 3.01
CA LEU A 4 -8.80 -4.54 1.89
C LEU A 4 -9.51 -5.47 0.91
N PRO A 5 -8.89 -6.57 0.45
CA PRO A 5 -9.49 -7.36 -0.60
C PRO A 5 -10.76 -8.10 -0.10
N VAL A 6 -10.83 -8.45 1.19
CA VAL A 6 -12.05 -8.96 1.84
C VAL A 6 -13.13 -7.88 1.90
N TYR A 7 -12.77 -6.65 2.28
CA TYR A 7 -13.74 -5.54 2.33
C TYR A 7 -14.27 -5.16 0.94
N VAL A 8 -13.42 -5.20 -0.09
CA VAL A 8 -13.81 -4.98 -1.50
C VAL A 8 -14.90 -5.96 -1.93
N HIS A 9 -14.86 -7.22 -1.47
CA HIS A 9 -15.90 -8.21 -1.78
C HIS A 9 -17.28 -7.81 -1.25
N PHE A 10 -17.35 -7.17 -0.08
CA PHE A 10 -18.62 -6.78 0.56
C PHE A 10 -19.09 -5.36 0.21
N ALA A 11 -18.18 -4.39 0.20
CA ALA A 11 -18.50 -2.96 0.03
C ALA A 11 -18.29 -2.45 -1.40
N GLY A 12 -17.67 -3.26 -2.27
CA GLY A 12 -17.27 -2.84 -3.61
C GLY A 12 -15.96 -2.05 -3.64
N ALA A 13 -15.28 -2.08 -4.78
CA ALA A 13 -13.98 -1.45 -4.95
C ALA A 13 -14.02 0.08 -4.84
N THR A 14 -15.11 0.70 -5.29
CA THR A 14 -15.31 2.16 -5.29
C THR A 14 -15.37 2.73 -3.87
N GLU A 15 -15.98 2.03 -2.92
CA GLU A 15 -16.03 2.47 -1.52
C GLU A 15 -14.76 2.05 -0.76
N ALA A 16 -14.26 0.84 -1.02
CA ALA A 16 -13.14 0.26 -0.31
C ALA A 16 -11.84 1.06 -0.48
N VAL A 17 -11.54 1.53 -1.70
CA VAL A 17 -10.26 2.19 -2.01
C VAL A 17 -10.07 3.49 -1.22
N PRO A 18 -11.06 4.41 -1.16
CA PRO A 18 -10.97 5.61 -0.32
C PRO A 18 -10.95 5.29 1.19
N VAL A 19 -11.80 4.38 1.68
CA VAL A 19 -11.82 3.97 3.10
C VAL A 19 -10.45 3.47 3.56
N PHE A 20 -9.84 2.58 2.77
CA PHE A 20 -8.52 2.02 3.10
C PHE A 20 -7.37 2.99 2.85
N THR A 21 -7.59 4.08 2.13
CA THR A 21 -6.60 5.16 2.02
C THR A 21 -6.45 5.88 3.36
N ILE A 22 -7.57 6.21 4.02
CA ILE A 22 -7.57 6.78 5.38
C ILE A 22 -7.07 5.75 6.40
N ALA A 23 -7.56 4.51 6.34
CA ALA A 23 -7.12 3.46 7.26
C ALA A 23 -5.61 3.17 7.13
N GLY A 24 -5.13 3.16 5.89
CA GLY A 24 -3.72 3.03 5.54
C GLY A 24 -2.86 4.13 6.11
N LEU A 25 -3.31 5.38 6.03
CA LEU A 25 -2.62 6.52 6.61
C LEU A 25 -2.33 6.30 8.09
N LEU A 26 -3.34 5.96 8.90
CA LEU A 26 -3.19 5.78 10.35
C LEU A 26 -2.30 4.58 10.71
N GLY A 27 -2.49 3.45 10.02
CA GLY A 27 -1.65 2.27 10.23
C GLY A 27 -0.18 2.52 9.87
N ASN A 28 0.07 3.25 8.79
CA ASN A 28 1.43 3.57 8.33
C ASN A 28 2.09 4.65 9.17
N LEU A 29 1.32 5.65 9.62
CA LEU A 29 1.80 6.67 10.55
C LEU A 29 2.28 6.05 11.85
N THR A 30 1.55 5.08 12.40
CA THR A 30 1.95 4.34 13.61
C THR A 30 3.31 3.66 13.42
N ARG A 31 3.50 2.96 12.30
CA ARG A 31 4.78 2.29 11.97
C ARG A 31 5.93 3.29 11.77
N ALA A 32 5.66 4.42 11.11
CA ALA A 32 6.65 5.48 10.86
C ALA A 32 7.10 6.13 12.18
N VAL A 33 6.15 6.49 13.06
CA VAL A 33 6.45 7.09 14.38
C VAL A 33 7.26 6.12 15.25
N MET A 34 6.89 4.83 15.28
CA MET A 34 7.61 3.82 16.06
C MET A 34 9.07 3.62 15.63
N GLY A 35 9.39 3.89 14.37
CA GLY A 35 10.72 3.74 13.79
C GLY A 35 11.39 5.05 13.40
N PHE A 36 10.91 6.19 13.91
CA PHE A 36 11.24 7.52 13.39
C PHE A 36 12.75 7.79 13.25
N HIS A 37 13.54 7.38 14.25
CA HIS A 37 14.99 7.58 14.26
C HIS A 37 15.76 6.66 13.29
N THR A 38 15.10 5.68 12.69
CA THR A 38 15.71 4.73 11.74
C THR A 38 15.32 5.01 10.29
N ILE A 39 14.54 6.06 10.03
CA ILE A 39 14.09 6.41 8.68
C ILE A 39 15.28 6.80 7.80
N ALA A 40 15.40 6.13 6.66
CA ALA A 40 16.38 6.47 5.62
C ALA A 40 15.84 7.61 4.75
N TRP A 41 15.85 8.84 5.28
CA TRP A 41 15.21 10.02 4.68
C TRP A 41 15.59 10.27 3.22
N ARG A 42 16.85 10.05 2.84
CA ARG A 42 17.28 10.16 1.43
C ARG A 42 16.45 9.24 0.54
N LYS A 43 16.31 7.96 0.88
CA LYS A 43 15.54 6.99 0.09
C LYS A 43 14.06 7.35 0.06
N VAL A 44 13.51 7.83 1.17
CA VAL A 44 12.12 8.32 1.27
C VAL A 44 11.88 9.46 0.29
N VAL A 45 12.76 10.47 0.27
CA VAL A 45 12.63 11.63 -0.64
C VAL A 45 12.69 11.21 -2.11
N PHE A 46 13.68 10.39 -2.49
CA PHE A 46 13.79 9.88 -3.86
C PHE A 46 12.54 9.10 -4.30
N PHE A 47 11.99 8.25 -3.41
CA PHE A 47 10.76 7.53 -3.70
C PHE A 47 9.56 8.48 -3.82
N CYS A 48 9.44 9.45 -2.92
CA CYS A 48 8.35 10.43 -2.90
C CYS A 48 8.32 11.31 -4.15
N PHE A 49 9.47 11.65 -4.74
CA PHE A 49 9.49 12.39 -6.01
C PHE A 49 8.66 11.74 -7.12
N GLY A 50 8.65 10.41 -7.19
CA GLY A 50 7.75 9.69 -8.09
C GLY A 50 6.39 9.40 -7.48
N ALA A 51 6.34 9.05 -6.19
CA ALA A 51 5.12 8.60 -5.55
C ALA A 51 4.04 9.68 -5.49
N LEU A 52 4.39 10.95 -5.27
CA LEU A 52 3.40 12.03 -5.21
C LEU A 52 2.65 12.22 -6.55
N PRO A 53 3.32 12.43 -7.71
CA PRO A 53 2.61 12.53 -8.98
C PRO A 53 1.91 11.21 -9.36
N GLY A 54 2.50 10.06 -9.04
CA GLY A 54 1.85 8.77 -9.27
C GLY A 54 0.54 8.62 -8.48
N ALA A 55 0.52 9.04 -7.22
CA ALA A 55 -0.68 9.02 -6.37
C ALA A 55 -1.80 9.90 -6.92
N ILE A 56 -1.47 11.10 -7.42
CA ILE A 56 -2.43 12.03 -8.01
C ILE A 56 -3.03 11.42 -9.28
N LEU A 57 -2.19 10.99 -10.21
CA LEU A 57 -2.63 10.36 -11.45
C LEU A 57 -3.46 9.09 -11.19
N GLY A 58 -3.05 8.28 -10.19
CA GLY A 58 -3.79 7.08 -9.82
C GLY A 58 -5.16 7.39 -9.25
N ALA A 59 -5.32 8.50 -8.53
CA ALA A 59 -6.61 8.96 -8.04
C ALA A 59 -7.53 9.45 -9.17
N GLU A 60 -6.99 10.16 -10.16
CA GLU A 60 -7.75 10.58 -11.35
C GLU A 60 -8.24 9.36 -12.14
N ILE A 61 -7.35 8.42 -12.46
CA ILE A 61 -7.69 7.17 -13.15
C ILE A 61 -8.74 6.36 -12.38
N PHE A 62 -8.66 6.33 -11.04
CA PHE A 62 -9.64 5.63 -10.21
C PHE A 62 -11.06 6.19 -10.40
N VAL A 63 -11.21 7.52 -10.50
CA VAL A 63 -12.52 8.17 -10.64
C VAL A 63 -13.11 7.96 -12.04
N GLU A 64 -12.27 7.89 -13.07
CA GLU A 64 -12.72 7.69 -14.45
C GLU A 64 -13.00 6.22 -14.79
N LEU A 65 -12.43 5.27 -14.04
CA LEU A 65 -12.56 3.84 -14.33
C LEU A 65 -13.97 3.31 -14.06
N PRO A 66 -14.63 2.67 -15.04
CA PRO A 66 -15.87 1.94 -14.80
C PRO A 66 -15.66 0.85 -13.74
N PRO A 67 -16.61 0.64 -12.80
CA PRO A 67 -16.44 -0.34 -11.71
C PRO A 67 -16.08 -1.76 -12.19
N ALA A 68 -16.65 -2.19 -13.33
CA ALA A 68 -16.34 -3.48 -13.93
C ALA A 68 -14.89 -3.58 -14.45
N MET A 69 -14.34 -2.49 -14.99
CA MET A 69 -12.94 -2.41 -15.40
C MET A 69 -12.01 -2.33 -14.20
N LEU A 70 -12.38 -1.59 -13.16
CA LEU A 70 -11.61 -1.52 -11.92
C LEU A 70 -11.45 -2.90 -11.27
N ARG A 71 -12.53 -3.68 -11.20
CA ARG A 71 -12.50 -5.04 -10.64
C ARG A 71 -11.59 -5.99 -11.45
N LYS A 72 -11.66 -5.94 -12.79
CA LYS A 72 -10.78 -6.74 -13.68
C LYS A 72 -9.32 -6.29 -13.64
N ALA A 73 -9.08 -4.98 -13.60
CA ALA A 73 -7.74 -4.44 -13.52
C ALA A 73 -7.09 -4.77 -12.17
N LEU A 74 -7.86 -4.76 -11.08
CA LEU A 74 -7.41 -5.18 -9.75
C LEU A 74 -7.00 -6.66 -9.71
N SER A 75 -7.77 -7.55 -10.32
CA SER A 75 -7.43 -8.99 -10.34
C SER A 75 -6.15 -9.26 -11.14
N VAL A 76 -6.00 -8.65 -12.33
CA VAL A 76 -4.78 -8.74 -13.13
C VAL A 76 -3.58 -8.16 -12.38
N PHE A 77 -3.76 -7.00 -11.74
CA PHE A 77 -2.72 -6.36 -10.94
C PHE A 77 -2.24 -7.27 -9.80
N LEU A 78 -3.14 -7.90 -9.05
CA LEU A 78 -2.77 -8.83 -7.96
C LEU A 78 -1.93 -10.01 -8.48
N ILE A 79 -2.28 -10.58 -9.64
CA ILE A 79 -1.52 -11.68 -10.27
C ILE A 79 -0.12 -11.18 -10.69
N LEU A 80 -0.05 -10.05 -11.39
CA LEU A 80 1.22 -9.44 -11.82
C LEU A 80 2.12 -9.10 -10.62
N LEU A 81 1.53 -8.70 -9.49
CA LEU A 81 2.26 -8.37 -8.29
C LEU A 81 2.90 -9.62 -7.64
N ILE A 82 2.20 -10.77 -7.66
CA ILE A 82 2.74 -12.06 -7.22
C ILE A 82 3.93 -12.49 -8.10
N VAL A 83 3.79 -12.38 -9.42
CA VAL A 83 4.85 -12.74 -10.38
C VAL A 83 6.04 -11.78 -10.32
N GLY A 84 5.76 -10.47 -10.35
CA GLY A 84 6.75 -9.40 -10.35
C GLY A 84 7.62 -9.42 -9.10
N ARG A 85 7.04 -9.74 -7.93
CA ARG A 85 7.79 -9.87 -6.68
C ARG A 85 8.92 -10.90 -6.78
N LYS A 86 8.74 -12.02 -7.50
CA LYS A 86 9.78 -13.05 -7.66
C LYS A 86 10.96 -12.59 -8.53
N VAL A 87 10.73 -11.61 -9.40
CA VAL A 87 11.75 -11.05 -10.30
C VAL A 87 12.50 -9.89 -9.64
N MET A 88 11.78 -9.02 -8.93
CA MET A 88 12.34 -7.81 -8.31
C MET A 88 13.30 -8.09 -7.15
N LEU A 89 13.24 -9.28 -6.55
CA LEU A 89 14.09 -9.69 -5.41
C LEU A 89 15.50 -10.17 -5.81
N LYS A 90 15.85 -10.20 -7.11
CA LYS A 90 17.11 -10.79 -7.57
C LYS A 90 18.33 -9.87 -7.50
N LYS A 91 18.15 -8.55 -7.51
CA LYS A 91 19.26 -7.57 -7.48
C LYS A 91 18.87 -6.31 -6.71
N PRO A 92 19.82 -5.67 -6.01
CA PRO A 92 19.55 -4.39 -5.35
C PRO A 92 19.26 -3.31 -6.39
N TRP A 93 18.25 -2.48 -6.11
CA TRP A 93 17.86 -1.40 -7.00
C TRP A 93 18.78 -0.19 -6.80
N PRO A 94 19.21 0.47 -7.89
CA PRO A 94 19.95 1.72 -7.79
C PRO A 94 19.04 2.84 -7.29
N ASP A 95 19.60 3.85 -6.62
CA ASP A 95 18.84 4.95 -6.00
C ASP A 95 17.94 5.71 -6.98
N TRP A 96 18.38 5.87 -8.23
CA TRP A 96 17.58 6.55 -9.26
C TRP A 96 16.27 5.79 -9.57
N ALA A 97 16.25 4.47 -9.41
CA ALA A 97 15.10 3.64 -9.69
C ALA A 97 13.99 3.78 -8.64
N LEU A 98 14.27 4.45 -7.51
CA LEU A 98 13.26 4.82 -6.52
C LEU A 98 12.21 5.78 -7.05
N VAL A 99 12.59 6.69 -7.97
CA VAL A 99 11.64 7.64 -8.56
C VAL A 99 10.60 6.90 -9.44
N PRO A 100 10.97 6.18 -10.51
CA PRO A 100 10.00 5.43 -11.30
C PRO A 100 9.32 4.31 -10.50
N GLY A 101 10.03 3.69 -9.54
CA GLY A 101 9.44 2.70 -8.63
C GLY A 101 8.39 3.30 -7.71
N GLY A 102 8.64 4.49 -7.16
CA GLY A 102 7.70 5.25 -6.35
C GLY A 102 6.48 5.68 -7.15
N PHE A 103 6.68 6.18 -8.36
CA PHE A 103 5.60 6.51 -9.28
C PHE A 103 4.70 5.32 -9.56
N GLY A 104 5.28 4.19 -10.02
CA GLY A 104 4.51 2.98 -10.29
C GLY A 104 3.79 2.46 -9.05
N SER A 105 4.47 2.43 -7.89
CA SER A 105 3.88 1.99 -6.63
C SER A 105 2.69 2.85 -6.22
N ALA A 106 2.82 4.17 -6.27
CA ALA A 106 1.76 5.08 -5.83
C ALA A 106 0.62 5.18 -6.83
N LEU A 107 0.92 5.08 -8.14
CA LEU A 107 -0.08 4.96 -9.20
C LEU A 107 -0.98 3.76 -8.96
N LEU A 108 -0.37 2.58 -8.78
CA LEU A 108 -1.10 1.35 -8.48
C LEU A 108 -1.87 1.47 -7.17
N SER A 109 -1.30 2.11 -6.14
CA SER A 109 -2.00 2.37 -4.89
C SER A 109 -3.20 3.31 -5.07
N GLY A 110 -3.07 4.34 -5.91
CA GLY A 110 -4.14 5.29 -6.22
C GLY A 110 -5.29 4.62 -6.97
N VAL A 111 -4.99 3.79 -7.97
CA VAL A 111 -6.02 3.10 -8.74
C VAL A 111 -6.69 2.00 -7.90
N PHE A 112 -5.91 1.16 -7.23
CA PHE A 112 -6.39 -0.09 -6.64
C PHE A 112 -6.56 -0.06 -5.12
N GLY A 113 -6.20 1.05 -4.47
CA GLY A 113 -6.14 1.13 -3.01
C GLY A 113 -5.00 0.34 -2.38
N PHE A 114 -4.17 -0.34 -3.18
CA PHE A 114 -3.17 -1.29 -2.71
C PHE A 114 -1.93 -1.33 -3.60
N ALA A 115 -0.75 -1.17 -2.99
CA ALA A 115 0.54 -1.44 -3.66
C ALA A 115 1.61 -1.94 -2.68
N GLY A 116 1.19 -2.38 -1.48
CA GLY A 116 2.09 -2.66 -0.36
C GLY A 116 3.25 -3.61 -0.69
N PRO A 117 3.01 -4.78 -1.31
CA PRO A 117 4.08 -5.73 -1.56
C PRO A 117 5.00 -5.31 -2.72
N PHE A 118 4.55 -4.41 -3.60
CA PHE A 118 5.39 -3.79 -4.62
C PHE A 118 6.35 -2.77 -3.98
N SER A 119 5.83 -1.85 -3.18
CA SER A 119 6.65 -0.91 -2.37
C SER A 119 7.63 -1.67 -1.47
N ALA A 120 7.15 -2.70 -0.77
CA ALA A 120 7.95 -3.57 0.08
C ALA A 120 9.09 -4.25 -0.69
N ALA A 121 8.83 -4.77 -1.90
CA ALA A 121 9.87 -5.39 -2.72
C ALA A 121 10.97 -4.39 -3.11
N ILE A 122 10.60 -3.16 -3.48
CA ILE A 122 11.55 -2.08 -3.77
C ILE A 122 12.39 -1.79 -2.53
N PHE A 123 11.76 -1.50 -1.40
CA PHE A 123 12.46 -1.15 -0.15
C PHE A 123 13.32 -2.31 0.38
N PHE A 124 12.88 -3.56 0.21
CA PHE A 124 13.65 -4.74 0.59
C PHE A 124 14.93 -4.87 -0.23
N SER A 125 14.90 -4.50 -1.51
CA SER A 125 16.07 -4.53 -2.40
C SER A 125 17.15 -3.51 -2.03
N LEU A 126 16.85 -2.51 -1.18
CA LEU A 126 17.78 -1.43 -0.82
C LEU A 126 18.83 -1.82 0.24
N GLY A 127 18.78 -3.05 0.77
CA GLY A 127 19.74 -3.53 1.78
C GLY A 127 19.66 -2.77 3.11
N LEU A 128 18.53 -2.13 3.41
CA LEU A 128 18.32 -1.43 4.67
C LEU A 128 18.21 -2.43 5.84
N SER A 129 18.57 -1.99 7.04
CA SER A 129 18.29 -2.77 8.25
C SER A 129 16.77 -3.00 8.38
N PRO A 130 16.30 -4.08 9.03
CA PRO A 130 14.87 -4.38 9.12
C PRO A 130 14.03 -3.24 9.70
N LEU A 131 14.55 -2.53 10.71
CA LEU A 131 13.88 -1.36 11.30
C LEU A 131 13.83 -0.18 10.33
N SER A 132 14.95 0.11 9.65
CA SER A 132 15.02 1.20 8.67
C SER A 132 14.14 0.94 7.45
N TYR A 133 14.09 -0.32 6.99
CA TYR A 133 13.19 -0.79 5.95
C TYR A 133 11.71 -0.54 6.31
N ILE A 134 11.26 -1.02 7.47
CA ILE A 134 9.87 -0.87 7.91
C ILE A 134 9.50 0.60 8.09
N ALA A 135 10.37 1.38 8.75
CA ALA A 135 10.11 2.79 9.04
C ALA A 135 10.07 3.63 7.75
N SER A 136 10.99 3.40 6.82
CA SER A 136 11.07 4.18 5.57
C SER A 136 9.94 3.85 4.61
N GLU A 137 9.58 2.56 4.45
CA GLU A 137 8.43 2.14 3.66
C GLU A 137 7.11 2.68 4.23
N ALA A 138 6.96 2.64 5.55
CA ALA A 138 5.80 3.23 6.22
C ALA A 138 5.72 4.75 5.99
N THR A 139 6.86 5.43 6.02
CA THR A 139 6.94 6.88 5.81
C THR A 139 6.55 7.27 4.39
N THR A 140 7.03 6.56 3.35
CA THR A 140 6.59 6.82 1.97
C THR A 140 5.12 6.51 1.76
N ALA A 141 4.60 5.47 2.42
CA ALA A 141 3.17 5.16 2.41
C ALA A 141 2.33 6.27 3.06
N VAL A 142 2.80 6.89 4.17
CA VAL A 142 2.14 8.07 4.76
C VAL A 142 2.01 9.20 3.75
N PHE A 143 3.12 9.60 3.12
CA PHE A 143 3.09 10.65 2.10
C PHE A 143 2.17 10.31 0.93
N THR A 144 2.19 9.05 0.48
CA THR A 144 1.30 8.55 -0.58
C THR A 144 -0.17 8.64 -0.17
N HIS A 145 -0.53 8.20 1.04
CA HIS A 145 -1.91 8.25 1.52
C HIS A 145 -2.40 9.67 1.78
N VAL A 146 -1.56 10.56 2.30
CA VAL A 146 -1.90 11.99 2.43
C VAL A 146 -2.20 12.58 1.06
N THR A 147 -1.35 12.32 0.07
CA THR A 147 -1.53 12.82 -1.31
C THR A 147 -2.82 12.29 -1.92
N LYS A 148 -3.08 10.99 -1.80
CA LYS A 148 -4.34 10.38 -2.26
C LYS A 148 -5.55 10.96 -1.54
N THR A 149 -5.46 11.21 -0.24
CA THR A 149 -6.55 11.80 0.54
C THR A 149 -6.90 13.18 0.02
N ILE A 150 -5.88 14.01 -0.25
CA ILE A 150 -6.07 15.33 -0.86
C ILE A 150 -6.69 15.19 -2.25
N ALA A 151 -6.16 14.31 -3.11
CA ALA A 151 -6.66 14.10 -4.46
C ALA A 151 -8.12 13.59 -4.49
N TYR A 152 -8.45 12.58 -3.68
CA TYR A 152 -9.83 12.09 -3.56
C TYR A 152 -10.77 13.14 -2.98
N SER A 153 -10.29 13.99 -2.07
CA SER A 153 -11.07 15.13 -1.57
C SER A 153 -11.37 16.13 -2.68
N SER A 154 -10.37 16.49 -3.50
CA SER A 154 -10.57 17.42 -4.62
C SER A 154 -11.45 16.85 -5.72
N LEU A 155 -11.48 15.52 -5.86
CA LEU A 155 -12.32 14.81 -6.83
C LEU A 155 -13.72 14.46 -6.27
N SER A 156 -14.10 14.97 -5.09
CA SER A 156 -15.41 14.72 -4.43
C SER A 156 -15.72 13.24 -4.16
N VAL A 157 -14.68 12.42 -3.99
CA VAL A 157 -14.79 10.98 -3.70
C VAL A 157 -14.95 10.72 -2.20
N LEU A 158 -14.45 11.62 -1.35
CA LEU A 158 -14.48 11.46 0.11
C LEU A 158 -15.77 12.01 0.70
N SER A 159 -16.63 11.10 1.17
CA SER A 159 -17.78 11.44 2.02
C SER A 159 -17.40 11.40 3.51
N ASN A 160 -18.22 12.03 4.37
CA ASN A 160 -18.06 11.93 5.82
C ASN A 160 -18.11 10.48 6.30
N GLU A 161 -18.98 9.66 5.70
CA GLU A 161 -19.09 8.24 6.03
C GLU A 161 -17.82 7.47 5.68
N THR A 162 -17.23 7.74 4.50
CA THR A 162 -15.94 7.19 4.08
C THR A 162 -14.84 7.52 5.07
N ILE A 163 -14.79 8.77 5.55
CA ILE A 163 -13.79 9.22 6.53
C ILE A 163 -13.98 8.48 7.85
N VAL A 164 -15.20 8.43 8.39
CA VAL A 164 -15.50 7.76 9.67
C VAL A 164 -15.16 6.28 9.62
N ARG A 165 -15.59 5.55 8.57
CA ARG A 165 -15.24 4.14 8.35
C ARG A 165 -13.72 3.98 8.23
N GLY A 166 -13.07 4.87 7.49
CA GLY A 166 -11.63 4.88 7.30
C GLY A 166 -10.85 5.08 8.60
N VAL A 167 -11.28 5.99 9.47
CA VAL A 167 -10.69 6.20 10.80
C VAL A 167 -10.89 4.96 11.67
N TYR A 168 -12.09 4.37 11.69
CA TYR A 168 -12.36 3.15 12.46
C TYR A 168 -11.40 2.01 12.06
N PHE A 169 -11.31 1.68 10.77
CA PHE A 169 -10.37 0.67 10.30
C PHE A 169 -8.91 1.08 10.53
N GLY A 170 -8.60 2.36 10.44
CA GLY A 170 -7.26 2.88 10.68
C GLY A 170 -6.80 2.73 12.13
N LEU A 171 -7.70 2.93 13.10
CA LEU A 171 -7.43 2.68 14.52
C LEU A 171 -7.17 1.19 14.79
N VAL A 172 -7.97 0.30 14.19
CA VAL A 172 -7.74 -1.15 14.27
C VAL A 172 -6.37 -1.51 13.66
N MET A 173 -6.02 -0.92 12.51
CA MET A 173 -4.72 -1.12 11.88
C MET A 173 -3.56 -0.58 12.72
N ALA A 174 -3.72 0.59 13.35
CA ALA A 174 -2.73 1.18 14.24
C ALA A 174 -2.50 0.30 15.48
N ALA A 175 -3.57 -0.15 16.12
CA ALA A 175 -3.50 -1.07 17.27
C ALA A 175 -2.79 -2.39 16.89
N GLY A 176 -3.13 -2.95 15.72
CA GLY A 176 -2.47 -4.15 15.19
C GLY A 176 -0.97 -3.92 14.93
N ALA A 177 -0.59 -2.80 14.32
CA ALA A 177 0.81 -2.45 14.08
C ALA A 177 1.61 -2.30 15.39
N TRP A 178 1.01 -1.67 16.40
CA TRP A 178 1.62 -1.51 17.71
C TRP A 178 1.78 -2.84 18.45
N GLY A 179 0.73 -3.67 18.49
CA GLY A 179 0.74 -4.99 19.14
C GLY A 179 1.70 -5.97 18.47
N ALA A 180 1.84 -5.89 17.14
CA ALA A 180 2.74 -6.73 16.38
C ALA A 180 4.23 -6.48 16.69
N LYS A 181 4.60 -5.33 17.27
CA LYS A 181 6.00 -4.98 17.65
C LYS A 181 6.71 -6.09 18.43
N ARG A 182 5.98 -6.75 19.34
CA ARG A 182 6.54 -7.78 20.24
C ARG A 182 6.74 -9.15 19.55
N TRP A 183 6.11 -9.36 18.39
CA TRP A 183 6.02 -10.66 17.73
C TRP A 183 6.62 -10.69 16.33
N LEU A 184 6.75 -9.52 15.67
CA LEU A 184 7.17 -9.42 14.27
C LEU A 184 8.56 -10.04 14.02
N LEU A 185 9.44 -10.00 15.01
CA LEU A 185 10.80 -10.55 14.92
C LEU A 185 10.86 -12.07 15.15
N LYS A 186 9.75 -12.71 15.53
CA LYS A 186 9.70 -14.15 15.88
C LYS A 186 9.14 -15.03 14.77
N ILE A 187 8.59 -14.44 13.70
CA ILE A 187 7.98 -15.18 12.60
C ILE A 187 9.01 -15.38 11.48
N PRO A 188 9.28 -16.62 11.04
CA PRO A 188 10.14 -16.88 9.88
C PRO A 188 9.60 -16.20 8.62
N ALA A 189 10.48 -15.53 7.87
CA ALA A 189 10.11 -14.74 6.70
C ALA A 189 9.35 -15.57 5.63
N GLU A 190 9.68 -16.85 5.44
CA GLU A 190 8.98 -17.70 4.47
C GLU A 190 7.53 -18.01 4.87
N LYS A 191 7.25 -18.12 6.18
CA LYS A 191 5.88 -18.39 6.67
C LYS A 191 5.00 -17.15 6.52
N TYR A 192 5.54 -15.97 6.86
CA TYR A 192 4.84 -14.70 6.68
C TYR A 192 4.54 -14.43 5.19
N SER A 193 5.52 -14.69 4.31
CA SER A 193 5.33 -14.50 2.87
C SER A 193 4.26 -15.42 2.28
N ARG A 194 4.24 -16.70 2.66
CA ARG A 194 3.23 -17.66 2.19
C ARG A 194 1.82 -17.32 2.66
N ALA A 195 1.66 -16.84 3.89
CA ALA A 195 0.36 -16.42 4.40
C ALA A 195 -0.20 -15.23 3.60
N ILE A 196 0.64 -14.25 3.28
CA ILE A 196 0.26 -13.10 2.44
C ILE A 196 -0.12 -13.55 1.03
N GLU A 197 0.67 -14.42 0.40
CA GLU A 197 0.43 -14.94 -0.94
C GLU A 197 -0.89 -15.71 -1.01
N ALA A 198 -1.18 -16.56 -0.01
CA ALA A 198 -2.44 -17.29 0.09
C ALA A 198 -3.66 -16.35 0.16
N VAL A 199 -3.58 -15.28 0.96
CA VAL A 199 -4.67 -14.29 1.05
C VAL A 199 -4.87 -13.58 -0.29
N PHE A 200 -3.79 -13.19 -0.99
CA PHE A 200 -3.93 -12.57 -2.32
C PHE A 200 -4.51 -13.51 -3.35
N VAL A 201 -4.13 -14.79 -3.36
CA VAL A 201 -4.69 -15.77 -4.29
C VAL A 201 -6.18 -15.99 -4.03
N ILE A 202 -6.58 -16.21 -2.76
CA ILE A 202 -7.99 -16.39 -2.38
C ILE A 202 -8.80 -15.20 -2.86
N VAL A 203 -8.30 -13.98 -2.61
CA VAL A 203 -9.09 -12.80 -2.95
C VAL A 203 -9.07 -12.53 -4.46
N ALA A 204 -7.95 -12.71 -5.15
CA ALA A 204 -7.90 -12.58 -6.60
C ALA A 204 -8.91 -13.51 -7.29
N VAL A 205 -9.02 -14.77 -6.82
CA VAL A 205 -10.03 -15.72 -7.30
C VAL A 205 -11.45 -15.24 -6.97
N SER A 206 -11.72 -14.79 -5.74
CA SER A 206 -13.05 -14.30 -5.35
C SER A 206 -13.51 -13.06 -6.13
N LEU A 207 -12.57 -12.22 -6.59
CA LEU A 207 -12.87 -11.05 -7.41
C LEU A 207 -13.12 -11.41 -8.87
N LEU A 208 -12.70 -12.58 -9.34
CA LEU A 208 -12.95 -13.07 -10.69
C LEU A 208 -14.30 -13.79 -10.84
N LEU A 209 -14.83 -14.35 -9.74
CA LEU A 209 -16.13 -15.01 -9.66
C LEU A 209 -17.28 -14.01 -9.42
#